data_AF-A0A1G9MLP8-F1
#
_entry.id   AF-A0A1G9MLP8-F1
#
_cell.length_a   1.000
_cell.length_b   1.000
_cell.length_c   1.000
_cell.angle_alpha   90.00
_cell.angle_beta   90.00
_cell.angle_gamma   90.00
#
_symmetry.space_group_name_H-M   'P 1'
#
loop_
_entity.id
_entity.type
_entity.pdbx_description
1 polymer ?
#
loop_
_entity_poly.entity_id
_entity_poly.type
_entity_poly.pdbx_seq_one_letter_code
_entity_poly.pdbx_strand_id
1 'polypeptide(L)'
;MGEVYRAVHRELGRPAALELLLPALAMQEEFAARFVREARVMQSLDHPGIAYLVTVSGLTDVITIAAGDRFSLALCRNGRVTTWGANERGQLGNGTFDDQPLPVDVLDLTEVTAVSTSTQHSLALLADGTVMAWGWNAEGQLGDGTADDQAAPVEVSSVTA
;
A
#
# COMPACT_ATOMS: atom_id res chain seq x y z
N MET A 1 -30.62 -16.79 23.75
CA MET A 1 -29.83 -15.58 24.06
C MET A 1 -29.64 -15.32 25.57
N GLY A 2 -30.31 -16.02 26.50
CA GLY A 2 -30.22 -15.72 27.95
C GLY A 2 -29.39 -16.67 28.82
N GLU A 3 -29.19 -17.93 28.41
CA GLU A 3 -28.53 -18.93 29.29
C GLU A 3 -27.05 -19.16 28.96
N VAL A 4 -26.63 -19.00 27.71
CA VAL A 4 -25.21 -19.05 27.31
C VAL A 4 -24.41 -17.89 27.91
N TYR A 5 -25.02 -16.71 28.04
CA TYR A 5 -24.39 -15.50 28.57
C TYR A 5 -24.09 -15.58 30.08
N ARG A 6 -24.83 -16.39 30.85
CA ARG A 6 -24.59 -16.58 32.30
C ARG A 6 -23.52 -17.63 32.60
N ALA A 7 -23.29 -18.60 31.71
CA ALA A 7 -22.24 -19.60 31.87
C ALA A 7 -20.84 -19.01 31.61
N VAL A 8 -20.70 -18.21 30.55
CA VAL A 8 -19.41 -17.61 30.16
C VAL A 8 -18.92 -16.56 31.16
N HIS A 9 -19.83 -15.84 31.82
CA HIS A 9 -19.47 -14.77 32.73
C HIS A 9 -18.97 -15.24 34.11
N ARG A 10 -19.09 -16.55 34.42
CA ARG A 10 -18.68 -17.13 35.71
C ARG A 10 -17.31 -17.85 35.65
N GLU A 11 -16.83 -18.24 34.47
CA GLU A 11 -15.56 -18.98 34.32
C GLU A 11 -14.41 -18.21 33.66
N LEU A 12 -14.66 -17.11 32.94
CA LEU A 12 -13.59 -16.37 32.28
C LEU A 12 -13.66 -14.89 32.67
N GLY A 13 -12.60 -14.43 33.33
CA GLY A 13 -12.41 -13.04 33.72
C GLY A 13 -12.52 -12.09 32.53
N ARG A 14 -12.87 -10.83 32.85
CA ARG A 14 -13.29 -9.77 31.94
C ARG A 14 -12.35 -9.29 30.80
N PRO A 15 -11.14 -9.83 30.50
CA PRO A 15 -10.44 -9.45 29.28
C PRO A 15 -10.47 -10.48 28.14
N ALA A 16 -11.00 -11.70 28.32
CA ALA A 16 -10.79 -12.77 27.32
C ALA A 16 -11.88 -12.90 26.24
N ALA A 17 -13.04 -12.23 26.38
CA ALA A 17 -14.17 -12.40 25.46
C ALA A 17 -14.21 -11.40 24.29
N LEU A 18 -13.30 -10.41 24.27
CA LEU A 18 -13.23 -9.38 23.22
C LEU A 18 -12.18 -9.68 22.14
N GLU A 19 -11.25 -10.62 22.35
CA GLU A 19 -10.16 -10.89 21.38
C GLU A 19 -10.56 -11.81 20.22
N LEU A 20 -11.72 -12.46 20.24
CA LEU A 20 -12.09 -13.46 19.24
C LEU A 20 -12.97 -12.94 18.09
N LEU A 21 -13.33 -11.65 18.08
CA LEU A 21 -14.14 -11.05 17.02
C LEU A 21 -13.56 -9.75 16.41
N LEU A 22 -12.40 -9.29 16.88
CA LEU A 22 -11.74 -8.06 16.40
C LEU A 22 -10.88 -8.18 15.11
N PRO A 23 -10.37 -9.34 14.66
CA PRO A 23 -9.47 -9.35 13.48
C PRO A 23 -10.15 -8.97 12.15
N ALA A 24 -11.47 -9.09 12.05
CA ALA A 24 -12.19 -8.85 10.80
C ALA A 24 -12.65 -7.39 10.58
N LEU A 25 -12.54 -6.52 11.60
CA LEU A 25 -13.01 -5.12 11.54
C LEU A 25 -11.93 -4.06 11.77
N ALA A 26 -10.73 -4.43 12.27
CA ALA A 26 -9.69 -3.47 12.64
C ALA A 26 -8.65 -3.15 11.53
N MET A 27 -8.72 -3.81 10.36
CA MET A 27 -7.61 -3.80 9.38
C MET A 27 -7.42 -2.48 8.60
N GLN A 28 -8.24 -1.45 8.82
CA GLN A 28 -8.20 -0.21 8.02
C GLN A 28 -7.99 1.08 8.85
N GLU A 29 -8.46 1.16 10.10
CA GLU A 29 -8.36 2.42 10.88
C GLU A 29 -7.18 2.49 11.87
N GLU A 30 -6.65 1.36 12.36
CA GLU A 30 -5.56 1.40 13.35
C GLU A 30 -4.19 1.68 12.74
N PHE A 31 -3.95 1.36 11.46
CA PHE A 31 -2.64 1.58 10.84
C PHE A 31 -2.30 3.07 10.72
N ALA A 32 -3.25 3.87 10.23
CA ALA A 32 -3.08 5.32 10.13
C ALA A 32 -2.95 5.97 11.52
N ALA A 33 -3.78 5.55 12.48
CA ALA A 33 -3.71 6.07 13.85
C ALA A 33 -2.41 5.69 14.56
N ARG A 34 -1.91 4.47 14.33
CA ARG A 34 -0.63 3.98 14.85
C ARG A 34 0.55 4.71 14.20
N PHE A 35 0.54 4.90 12.89
CA PHE A 35 1.56 5.67 12.17
C PHE A 35 1.64 7.11 12.66
N VAL A 36 0.49 7.79 12.83
CA VAL A 36 0.44 9.15 13.36
C VAL A 36 0.90 9.20 14.82
N ARG A 37 0.53 8.20 15.63
CA ARG A 37 0.96 8.12 17.03
C ARG A 37 2.46 7.85 17.14
N GLU A 38 3.00 6.92 16.37
CA GLU A 38 4.42 6.60 16.34
C GLU A 38 5.24 7.76 15.77
N ALA A 39 4.76 8.45 14.72
CA ALA A 39 5.38 9.67 14.21
C ALA A 39 5.40 10.80 15.27
N ARG A 40 4.33 11.00 16.04
CA ARG A 40 4.31 11.97 17.15
C ARG A 40 5.24 11.57 18.29
N VAL A 41 5.34 10.28 18.60
CA VAL A 41 6.29 9.78 19.61
C VAL A 41 7.73 10.02 19.14
N MET A 42 8.04 9.76 17.86
CA MET A 42 9.36 10.04 17.29
C MET A 42 9.68 11.54 17.25
N GLN A 43 8.72 12.42 16.96
CA GLN A 43 8.89 13.88 17.05
C GLN A 43 9.11 14.37 18.49
N SER A 44 8.58 13.67 19.48
CA SER A 44 8.72 14.04 20.90
C SER A 44 10.03 13.56 21.53
N LEU A 45 10.72 12.60 20.89
CA LEU A 45 12.02 12.10 21.32
C LEU A 45 13.09 12.98 20.67
N ASP A 46 13.48 14.05 21.36
CA ASP A 46 14.58 14.96 21.02
C ASP A 46 15.95 14.24 21.16
N HIS A 47 16.11 13.13 20.43
CA HIS A 47 17.27 12.27 20.48
C HIS A 47 18.25 12.65 19.36
N PRO A 48 19.52 12.95 19.67
CA PRO A 48 20.51 13.49 18.71
C PRO A 48 20.97 12.48 17.62
N GLY A 49 20.25 11.37 17.46
CA GLY A 49 20.48 10.35 16.43
C GLY A 49 19.21 9.75 15.82
N ILE A 50 18.02 10.28 16.12
CA ILE A 50 16.77 9.84 15.48
C ILE A 50 16.44 10.78 14.32
N ALA A 51 16.21 10.15 13.17
CA ALA A 51 15.98 10.78 11.87
C ALA A 51 14.95 11.92 11.94
N TYR A 52 15.33 13.07 11.39
CA TYR A 52 14.39 14.13 11.07
C TYR A 52 13.29 13.56 10.18
N LEU A 53 12.03 13.60 10.63
CA LEU A 53 10.90 13.29 9.77
C LEU A 53 10.87 14.33 8.64
N VAL A 54 11.05 13.87 7.41
CA VAL A 54 10.95 14.72 6.23
C VAL A 54 9.57 14.55 5.64
N THR A 55 8.84 15.66 5.51
CA THR A 55 7.57 15.67 4.77
C THR A 55 7.84 15.47 3.29
N VAL A 56 7.15 14.51 2.68
CA VAL A 56 7.13 14.38 1.23
C VAL A 56 6.19 15.43 0.66
N SER A 57 6.76 16.50 0.11
CA SER A 57 6.02 17.62 -0.48
C SER A 57 5.21 17.18 -1.71
N GLY A 58 4.04 17.77 -1.90
CA GLY A 58 3.19 17.52 -3.09
C GLY A 58 2.18 16.39 -2.96
N LEU A 59 2.22 15.61 -1.87
CA LEU A 59 1.23 14.59 -1.58
C LEU A 59 0.10 15.14 -0.71
N THR A 60 -1.11 15.17 -1.26
CA THR A 60 -2.35 15.52 -0.55
C THR A 60 -3.34 14.37 -0.62
N ASP A 61 -4.16 14.22 0.41
CA ASP A 61 -5.24 13.23 0.48
C ASP A 61 -4.80 11.77 0.24
N VAL A 62 -3.61 11.40 0.70
CA VAL A 62 -3.13 10.02 0.66
C VAL A 62 -4.01 9.14 1.56
N ILE A 63 -4.54 8.05 1.00
CA ILE A 63 -5.40 7.08 1.70
C ILE A 63 -4.72 5.72 1.88
N THR A 64 -3.68 5.42 1.10
CA THR A 64 -2.93 4.16 1.20
C THR A 64 -1.50 4.38 0.72
N ILE A 65 -0.55 3.66 1.31
CA ILE A 65 0.85 3.63 0.89
C ILE A 65 1.30 2.17 0.74
N ALA A 66 2.28 1.95 -0.12
CA ALA A 66 2.94 0.66 -0.27
C ALA A 66 4.45 0.88 -0.43
N ALA A 67 5.28 0.04 0.19
CA ALA A 67 6.74 0.13 0.12
C ALA A 67 7.30 -1.14 -0.53
N GLY A 68 8.04 -0.95 -1.63
CA GLY A 68 8.84 -2.00 -2.27
C GLY A 68 10.25 -2.04 -1.69
N ASP A 69 11.19 -2.70 -2.37
CA ASP A 69 12.58 -2.85 -1.89
C ASP A 69 13.29 -1.50 -1.75
N ARG A 70 13.30 -0.71 -2.83
CA ARG A 70 13.96 0.60 -2.90
C ARG A 70 13.05 1.71 -3.44
N PHE A 71 11.74 1.50 -3.42
CA PHE A 71 10.76 2.47 -3.93
C PHE A 71 9.48 2.46 -3.11
N SER A 72 8.64 3.46 -3.30
CA SER A 72 7.40 3.65 -2.56
C SER A 72 6.28 4.10 -3.50
N LEU A 73 5.05 3.77 -3.12
CA LEU A 73 3.83 4.20 -3.77
C LEU A 73 2.91 4.85 -2.74
N ALA A 74 2.15 5.85 -3.18
CA ALA A 74 1.03 6.41 -2.43
C ALA A 74 -0.20 6.52 -3.34
N LEU A 75 -1.35 6.08 -2.84
CA LEU A 75 -2.65 6.23 -3.46
C LEU A 75 -3.38 7.41 -2.79
N CYS A 76 -3.77 8.38 -3.60
CA CYS A 76 -4.60 9.51 -3.21
C CYS A 76 -6.09 9.16 -3.30
N ARG A 77 -6.92 9.85 -2.51
CA ARG A 77 -8.38 9.66 -2.46
C ARG A 77 -9.09 9.82 -3.82
N ASN A 78 -8.50 10.58 -4.73
CA ASN A 78 -9.02 10.80 -6.08
C ASN A 78 -8.59 9.73 -7.09
N GLY A 79 -8.02 8.61 -6.63
CA GLY A 79 -7.57 7.52 -7.51
C GLY A 79 -6.22 7.75 -8.18
N ARG A 80 -5.50 8.84 -7.87
CA ARG A 80 -4.15 9.09 -8.37
C ARG A 80 -3.12 8.26 -7.59
N VAL A 81 -2.15 7.68 -8.30
CA VAL A 81 -1.02 6.97 -7.69
C VAL A 81 0.27 7.74 -7.96
N THR A 82 1.05 7.98 -6.91
CA THR A 82 2.36 8.63 -6.98
C THR A 82 3.44 7.67 -6.51
N THR A 83 4.61 7.67 -7.14
CA THR A 83 5.71 6.77 -6.82
C THR A 83 7.03 7.53 -6.71
N TRP A 84 7.99 7.00 -5.95
CA TRP A 84 9.36 7.55 -5.86
C TRP A 84 10.35 6.48 -5.41
N GLY A 85 11.63 6.72 -5.66
CA GLY A 85 12.75 5.84 -5.33
C GLY A 85 13.39 5.23 -6.58
N ALA A 86 13.88 4.00 -6.42
CA ALA A 86 14.57 3.26 -7.48
C ALA A 86 13.62 2.85 -8.62
N ASN A 87 14.11 2.88 -9.86
CA ASN A 87 13.29 2.64 -11.06
C ASN A 87 13.98 1.79 -12.14
N GLU A 88 15.03 1.04 -11.79
CA GLU A 88 15.86 0.34 -12.79
C GLU A 88 15.11 -0.78 -13.56
N ARG A 89 13.90 -1.13 -13.11
CA ARG A 89 12.99 -2.11 -13.71
C ARG A 89 11.69 -1.47 -14.21
N GLY A 90 11.56 -0.14 -14.15
CA GLY A 90 10.32 0.55 -14.48
C GLY A 90 9.26 0.48 -13.37
N GLN A 91 9.63 0.08 -12.15
CA GLN A 91 8.72 -0.14 -11.02
C GLN A 91 7.97 1.12 -10.54
N LEU A 92 8.40 2.32 -10.98
CA LEU A 92 7.69 3.57 -10.73
C LEU A 92 6.51 3.79 -11.67
N GLY A 93 6.48 3.15 -12.85
CA GLY A 93 5.33 3.22 -13.76
C GLY A 93 5.17 4.56 -14.50
N ASN A 94 6.20 5.40 -14.52
CA ASN A 94 6.17 6.75 -15.10
C ASN A 94 6.63 6.81 -16.57
N GLY A 95 6.76 5.65 -17.24
CA GLY A 95 7.25 5.52 -18.60
C GLY A 95 8.78 5.61 -18.75
N THR A 96 9.54 5.63 -17.65
CA THR A 96 11.01 5.67 -17.66
C THR A 96 11.62 4.56 -16.81
N PHE A 97 12.95 4.41 -16.89
CA PHE A 97 13.74 3.52 -16.03
C PHE A 97 14.70 4.31 -15.10
N ASP A 98 14.46 5.62 -14.98
CA ASP A 98 15.31 6.52 -14.19
C ASP A 98 14.75 6.69 -12.79
N ASP A 99 15.61 6.56 -11.78
CA ASP A 99 15.28 6.79 -10.38
C ASP A 99 14.66 8.17 -10.15
N GLN A 100 13.64 8.24 -9.30
CA GLN A 100 12.96 9.49 -8.96
C GLN A 100 13.14 9.78 -7.47
N PRO A 101 13.98 10.76 -7.08
CA PRO A 101 14.15 11.13 -5.68
C PRO A 101 12.93 11.86 -5.11
N LEU A 102 11.97 12.26 -5.95
CA LEU A 102 10.75 12.96 -5.60
C LEU A 102 9.54 12.20 -6.17
N PRO A 103 8.33 12.38 -5.59
CA PRO A 103 7.11 11.79 -6.13
C PRO A 103 6.87 12.17 -7.59
N VAL A 104 6.58 11.15 -8.40
CA VAL A 104 6.10 11.27 -9.78
C VAL A 104 4.78 10.53 -9.91
N ASP A 105 3.90 10.98 -10.80
CA ASP A 105 2.65 10.29 -11.07
C ASP A 105 2.90 9.04 -11.94
N VAL A 106 2.15 7.97 -11.67
CA VAL A 106 2.10 6.81 -12.56
C VAL A 106 1.41 7.20 -13.86
N LEU A 107 1.99 6.78 -14.99
CA LEU A 107 1.52 7.16 -16.32
C LEU A 107 0.14 6.54 -16.63
N ASP A 108 -0.77 7.35 -17.13
CA ASP A 108 -2.09 6.94 -17.65
C ASP A 108 -2.94 6.08 -16.69
N LEU A 109 -2.74 6.25 -15.38
CA LEU A 109 -3.46 5.49 -14.35
C LEU A 109 -4.46 6.38 -13.59
N THR A 110 -5.74 6.02 -13.65
CA THR A 110 -6.85 6.75 -13.00
C THR A 110 -7.82 5.78 -12.34
N GLU A 111 -8.71 6.28 -11.46
CA GLU A 111 -9.74 5.46 -10.79
C GLU A 111 -9.19 4.26 -9.99
N VAL A 112 -7.96 4.40 -9.46
CA VAL A 112 -7.34 3.36 -8.64
C VAL A 112 -8.00 3.29 -7.26
N THR A 113 -8.36 2.08 -6.85
CA THR A 113 -8.98 1.81 -5.54
C THR A 113 -8.05 1.08 -4.57
N ALA A 114 -7.04 0.39 -5.09
CA ALA A 114 -6.02 -0.27 -4.28
C ALA A 114 -4.69 -0.35 -5.03
N VAL A 115 -3.60 -0.34 -4.26
CA VAL A 115 -2.23 -0.52 -4.76
C VAL A 115 -1.53 -1.62 -3.96
N SER A 116 -0.64 -2.35 -4.62
CA SER A 116 0.26 -3.32 -4.00
C SER A 116 1.62 -3.27 -4.69
N THR A 117 2.66 -3.71 -4.00
CA THR A 117 4.02 -3.75 -4.52
C THR A 117 4.79 -4.95 -3.99
N SER A 118 5.83 -5.33 -4.71
CA SER A 118 6.82 -6.35 -4.32
C SER A 118 8.23 -5.74 -4.39
N THR A 119 9.26 -6.57 -4.55
CA THR A 119 10.65 -6.12 -4.62
C THR A 119 10.86 -5.12 -5.76
N GLN A 120 10.34 -5.41 -6.96
CA GLN A 120 10.60 -4.61 -8.17
C GLN A 120 9.41 -4.53 -9.14
N HIS A 121 8.19 -4.86 -8.72
CA HIS A 121 6.99 -4.66 -9.54
C HIS A 121 5.84 -4.15 -8.67
N SER A 122 4.87 -3.55 -9.34
CA SER A 122 3.73 -2.85 -8.75
C SER A 122 2.44 -3.33 -9.38
N LEU A 123 1.37 -3.28 -8.61
CA LEU A 123 0.01 -3.61 -9.03
C LEU A 123 -0.96 -2.50 -8.60
N ALA A 124 -1.96 -2.22 -9.42
CA ALA A 124 -3.10 -1.38 -9.08
C ALA A 124 -4.42 -2.05 -9.48
N LEU A 125 -5.42 -1.93 -8.62
CA LEU A 125 -6.80 -2.34 -8.90
C LEU A 125 -7.65 -1.10 -9.22
N LEU A 126 -8.19 -1.04 -10.43
CA LEU A 126 -9.11 0.00 -10.86
C LEU A 126 -10.53 -0.26 -10.34
N ALA A 127 -11.34 0.79 -10.28
CA ALA A 127 -12.72 0.72 -9.80
C ALA A 127 -13.63 -0.22 -10.63
N ASP A 128 -13.29 -0.47 -11.89
CA ASP A 128 -14.02 -1.38 -12.78
C ASP A 128 -13.60 -2.85 -12.63
N GLY A 129 -12.62 -3.14 -11.76
CA GLY A 129 -12.08 -4.47 -11.52
C GLY A 129 -10.85 -4.80 -12.36
N THR A 130 -10.43 -3.91 -13.27
CA THR A 130 -9.21 -4.08 -14.06
C THR A 130 -7.97 -4.06 -13.16
N VAL A 131 -7.05 -4.98 -13.38
CA VAL A 131 -5.76 -5.00 -12.69
C VAL A 131 -4.68 -4.53 -13.65
N MET A 132 -3.95 -3.50 -13.23
CA MET A 132 -2.79 -2.96 -13.94
C MET A 132 -1.51 -3.38 -13.22
N ALA A 133 -0.48 -3.72 -13.97
CA ALA A 133 0.82 -4.14 -13.46
C ALA A 133 1.95 -3.39 -14.19
N TRP A 134 3.07 -3.13 -13.50
CA TRP A 134 4.28 -2.59 -14.11
C TRP A 134 5.53 -2.93 -13.30
N GLY A 135 6.71 -2.76 -13.89
CA GLY A 135 8.01 -3.05 -13.30
C GLY A 135 8.64 -4.33 -13.85
N TRP A 136 9.40 -5.01 -12.99
CA TRP A 136 10.16 -6.22 -13.32
C TRP A 136 9.25 -7.38 -13.74
N ASN A 137 9.54 -7.98 -14.89
CA ASN A 137 8.70 -9.00 -15.52
C ASN A 137 9.46 -10.25 -15.99
N ALA A 138 10.72 -10.47 -15.59
CA ALA A 138 11.51 -11.58 -16.14
C ALA A 138 10.90 -12.99 -15.92
N GLU A 139 9.96 -13.14 -15.00
CA GLU A 139 9.25 -14.40 -14.71
C GLU A 139 7.75 -14.31 -15.07
N GLY A 140 7.31 -13.27 -15.79
CA GLY A 140 5.90 -13.05 -16.13
C GLY A 140 5.06 -12.49 -14.98
N GLN A 141 5.67 -11.78 -14.03
CA GLN A 141 5.00 -11.21 -12.85
C GLN A 141 3.87 -10.23 -13.22
N LEU A 142 3.96 -9.58 -14.38
CA LEU A 142 2.96 -8.63 -14.84
C LEU A 142 1.72 -9.31 -15.44
N GLY A 143 1.82 -10.60 -15.79
CA GLY A 143 0.72 -11.36 -16.35
C GLY A 143 0.17 -10.79 -17.67
N ASP A 144 0.95 -9.98 -18.39
CA ASP A 144 0.58 -9.36 -19.66
C ASP A 144 0.85 -10.26 -20.89
N GLY A 145 1.18 -11.53 -20.64
CA GLY A 145 1.57 -12.51 -21.65
C GLY A 145 3.01 -12.34 -22.15
N THR A 146 3.80 -11.46 -21.55
CA THR A 146 5.21 -11.24 -21.88
C THR A 146 6.12 -11.58 -20.70
N ALA A 147 7.43 -11.46 -20.91
CA ALA A 147 8.45 -11.51 -19.86
C ALA A 147 9.36 -10.27 -19.90
N ASP A 148 8.86 -9.19 -20.51
CA ASP A 148 9.60 -7.93 -20.69
C ASP A 148 9.20 -6.94 -19.61
N ASP A 149 10.18 -6.29 -18.98
CA ASP A 149 9.96 -5.25 -17.96
C ASP A 149 9.13 -4.10 -18.57
N GLN A 150 8.12 -3.62 -17.84
CA GLN A 150 7.24 -2.54 -18.31
C GLN A 150 7.42 -1.29 -17.46
N ALA A 151 7.85 -0.19 -18.08
CA ALA A 151 7.98 1.11 -17.41
C ALA A 151 6.65 1.88 -17.30
N ALA A 152 5.60 1.41 -17.94
CA ALA A 152 4.24 1.95 -17.86
C ALA A 152 3.26 0.84 -17.46
N PRO A 153 2.11 1.18 -16.85
CA PRO A 153 1.08 0.20 -16.52
C PRO A 153 0.60 -0.57 -17.75
N VAL A 154 0.61 -1.90 -17.65
CA VAL A 154 0.00 -2.82 -18.59
C VAL A 154 -1.13 -3.57 -17.91
N GLU A 155 -2.15 -3.94 -18.67
CA GLU A 155 -3.26 -4.73 -18.16
C GLU A 155 -2.83 -6.18 -17.95
N VAL A 156 -3.17 -6.76 -16.80
CA VAL A 156 -2.97 -8.19 -16.53
C VAL A 156 -3.91 -8.98 -17.44
N SER A 157 -3.35 -9.76 -18.35
CA SER A 157 -4.10 -10.53 -19.35
C SER A 157 -4.90 -11.66 -18.70
N SER A 158 -6.21 -11.66 -18.93
CA SER A 158 -7.18 -12.69 -18.55
C SER A 158 -7.31 -12.99 -17.05
N VAL A 159 -8.16 -12.21 -16.38
CA VAL A 159 -9.14 -12.78 -15.45
C VAL A 159 -10.46 -12.95 -16.21
N THR A 160 -10.50 -13.84 -17.21
CA THR A 160 -11.80 -14.35 -17.66
C THR A 160 -12.34 -15.24 -16.55
N ALA A 161 -13.34 -14.72 -15.83
CA ALA A 161 -14.09 -15.44 -14.80
C ALA A 161 -14.76 -16.71 -15.34
#